data_AF-A0A0D0CUL3-F1
#
_entry.id   AF-A0A0D0CUL3-F1
#
_cell.length_a   1.000
_cell.length_b   1.000
_cell.length_c   1.000
_cell.angle_alpha   90.00
_cell.angle_beta   90.00
_cell.angle_gamma   90.00
#
_symmetry.space_group_name_H-M   'P 1'
#
loop_
_entity.id
_entity.type
_entity.pdbx_description
1 polymer ?
#
loop_
_entity_poly.entity_id
_entity_poly.type
_entity_poly.pdbx_seq_one_letter_code
_entity_poly.pdbx_strand_id
1 'polypeptide(L)'
;FYALKKPVLTTFPIMSSRIAMTAGSQVNCEPLLITHFYCKGMDLQGSLPQAITDYLQPYFRPGDLQFLQSEFDFATHAKIDMHREKIVPLSHMVIFISMHSDGECGDLFAGQEGLETEPRPIAVSVDQFFSLLFQSRMDRFLDGATLVLLTCGWLVKHQGSFDELHSSLRCLQVLNCVAFAAHCFQSTLSTSFLQALIFNTFIEGTTLPSSIPFSLENSFQMGQHTDMLLFSLTKAPSPLSHGNFTCNKFIWWSKQTRPYRTSLPLSCPVCRALWCWDWLVWSGSVGEGLWSVACENPQCSLDGKGVQFAQCSALSRVQPEGSCFITAKKKRPSGWMAVTLLDEEIM
;
A
#
# COMPACT_ATOMS: atom_id res chain seq x y z
N PHE A 1 8.59 21.76 -22.91
CA PHE A 1 9.22 22.87 -22.16
C PHE A 1 10.35 23.59 -22.91
N TYR A 2 10.89 23.00 -23.98
CA TYR A 2 11.74 23.71 -24.94
C TYR A 2 11.12 23.59 -26.33
N ALA A 3 11.12 24.69 -27.10
CA ALA A 3 10.85 24.69 -28.52
C ALA A 3 12.07 25.32 -29.21
N LEU A 4 12.63 24.63 -30.21
CA LEU A 4 13.82 25.11 -30.94
C LEU A 4 15.00 25.47 -30.01
N LYS A 5 15.26 24.63 -29.00
CA LYS A 5 16.32 24.83 -27.98
C LYS A 5 16.21 26.13 -27.17
N LYS A 6 15.07 26.82 -27.21
CA LYS A 6 14.77 27.93 -26.31
C LYS A 6 13.69 27.49 -25.32
N PRO A 7 13.81 27.86 -24.03
CA PRO A 7 12.75 27.61 -23.08
C PRO A 7 11.49 28.36 -23.56
N VAL A 8 10.35 27.66 -23.55
CA VAL A 8 9.07 28.20 -24.04
C VAL A 8 8.63 29.40 -23.19
N LEU A 9 9.07 29.46 -21.93
CA LEU A 9 8.89 30.59 -21.04
C LEU A 9 10.22 31.35 -20.93
N THR A 10 10.22 32.63 -21.29
CA THR A 10 11.39 33.52 -21.22
C THR A 10 11.74 33.95 -19.80
N THR A 11 10.81 33.75 -18.86
CA THR A 11 10.97 34.02 -17.42
C THR A 11 10.29 32.89 -16.65
N PHE A 12 10.80 32.57 -15.45
CA PHE A 12 10.13 31.60 -14.59
C PHE A 12 8.73 32.13 -14.24
N PRO A 13 7.67 31.31 -14.35
CA PRO A 13 6.35 31.72 -13.93
C PRO A 13 6.38 32.06 -12.44
N ILE A 14 6.01 33.29 -12.10
CA ILE A 14 5.88 33.73 -10.72
C ILE A 14 4.56 33.15 -10.21
N MET A 15 4.62 32.10 -9.38
CA MET A 15 3.45 31.64 -8.64
C MET A 15 3.18 32.62 -7.50
N SER A 16 2.12 33.41 -7.63
CA SER A 16 1.62 34.32 -6.59
C SER A 16 0.59 33.65 -5.66
N SER A 17 0.52 32.31 -5.66
CA SER A 17 -0.39 31.59 -4.76
C SER A 17 0.10 31.67 -3.32
N ARG A 18 -0.82 31.96 -2.40
CA ARG A 18 -0.57 31.73 -0.98
C ARG A 18 -0.63 30.23 -0.77
N ILE A 19 0.50 29.62 -0.41
CA ILE A 19 0.53 28.25 0.09
C ILE A 19 -0.14 28.29 1.46
N ALA A 20 -1.36 27.77 1.55
CA ALA A 20 -2.03 27.55 2.82
C ALA A 20 -1.54 26.20 3.37
N MET A 21 -0.68 26.24 4.37
CA MET A 21 -0.38 25.05 5.17
C MET A 21 -1.58 24.75 6.08
N THR A 22 -1.77 23.49 6.46
CA THR A 22 -2.78 23.17 7.47
C THR A 22 -2.38 23.86 8.79
N ALA A 23 -3.37 24.33 9.56
CA ALA A 23 -3.11 25.12 10.77
C ALA A 23 -2.31 24.36 11.86
N GLY A 24 -2.15 23.04 11.71
CA GLY A 24 -1.34 22.19 12.59
C GLY A 24 -0.05 21.66 11.96
N SER A 25 0.26 22.00 10.70
CA SER A 25 1.49 21.55 10.04
C SER A 25 2.69 22.23 10.70
N GLN A 26 3.56 21.42 11.31
CA GLN A 26 4.86 21.86 11.81
C GLN A 26 5.92 21.18 10.96
N VAL A 27 6.87 21.95 10.41
CA VAL A 27 8.00 21.36 9.68
C VAL A 27 8.90 20.64 10.68
N ASN A 28 8.77 19.32 10.76
CA ASN A 28 9.66 18.48 11.54
C ASN A 28 10.97 18.26 10.76
N CYS A 29 12.09 18.53 11.42
CA CYS A 29 13.44 18.33 10.89
C CYS A 29 14.24 17.32 11.74
N GLU A 30 13.58 16.54 12.60
CA GLU A 30 14.21 15.47 13.37
C GLU A 30 14.86 14.45 12.43
N PRO A 31 16.05 13.90 12.75
CA PRO A 31 16.71 12.94 11.90
C PRO A 31 15.82 11.73 11.56
N LEU A 32 15.78 11.38 10.28
CA LEU A 32 14.96 10.30 9.73
C LEU A 32 15.85 9.27 9.04
N LEU A 33 15.69 8.00 9.43
CA LEU A 33 16.26 6.86 8.71
C LEU A 33 15.18 6.21 7.83
N ILE A 34 15.45 6.14 6.54
CA ILE A 34 14.69 5.31 5.61
C ILE A 34 15.53 4.08 5.28
N THR A 35 15.01 2.90 5.61
CA THR A 35 15.67 1.63 5.26
C THR A 35 14.83 0.87 4.27
N HIS A 36 15.45 0.35 3.22
CA HIS A 36 14.82 -0.49 2.22
C HIS A 36 15.47 -1.87 2.23
N PHE A 37 14.74 -2.84 2.78
CA PHE A 37 15.04 -4.26 2.63
C PHE A 37 14.40 -4.77 1.34
N TYR A 38 15.16 -5.48 0.53
CA TYR A 38 14.63 -6.08 -0.69
C TYR A 38 15.15 -7.50 -0.86
N CYS A 39 14.26 -8.40 -1.31
CA CYS A 39 14.64 -9.78 -1.60
C CYS A 39 15.62 -9.81 -2.78
N LYS A 40 16.62 -10.68 -2.70
CA LYS A 40 17.53 -10.94 -3.82
C LYS A 40 16.76 -11.21 -5.12
N GLY A 41 17.22 -10.60 -6.21
CA GLY A 41 16.62 -10.71 -7.54
C GLY A 41 15.54 -9.67 -7.85
N MET A 42 15.17 -8.81 -6.90
CA MET A 42 14.26 -7.69 -7.15
C MET A 42 14.95 -6.59 -7.97
N ASP A 43 14.25 -6.06 -8.98
CA ASP A 43 14.69 -4.87 -9.71
C ASP A 43 14.42 -3.61 -8.87
N LEU A 44 15.47 -2.81 -8.65
CA LEU A 44 15.42 -1.58 -7.87
C LEU A 44 15.40 -0.32 -8.74
N GLN A 45 15.40 -0.45 -10.07
CA GLN A 45 15.36 0.70 -10.94
C GLN A 45 14.08 1.51 -10.70
N GLY A 46 14.23 2.77 -10.30
CA GLY A 46 13.10 3.60 -9.91
C GLY A 46 12.43 3.16 -8.62
N SER A 47 13.20 2.55 -7.69
CA SER A 47 12.67 2.10 -6.41
C SER A 47 11.97 3.25 -5.68
N LEU A 48 10.76 2.95 -5.25
CA LEU A 48 9.90 3.86 -4.53
C LEU A 48 10.55 4.47 -3.26
N PRO A 49 11.29 3.71 -2.43
CA PRO A 49 11.95 4.27 -1.25
C PRO A 49 13.03 5.31 -1.59
N GLN A 50 13.81 5.08 -2.66
CA GLN A 50 14.79 6.06 -3.14
C GLN A 50 14.09 7.34 -3.63
N ALA A 51 13.03 7.19 -4.44
CA ALA A 51 12.29 8.35 -4.96
C ALA A 51 11.69 9.21 -3.83
N ILE A 52 11.20 8.57 -2.76
CA ILE A 52 10.69 9.28 -1.58
C ILE A 52 11.84 9.96 -0.82
N THR A 53 12.97 9.29 -0.65
CA THR A 53 14.16 9.90 -0.02
C THR A 53 14.60 11.15 -0.77
N ASP A 54 14.74 11.06 -2.09
CA ASP A 54 15.15 12.19 -2.94
C ASP A 54 14.14 13.35 -2.83
N TYR A 55 12.85 13.04 -2.75
CA TYR A 55 11.79 14.03 -2.55
C TYR A 55 11.87 14.72 -1.19
N LEU A 56 12.24 14.00 -0.14
CA LEU A 56 12.36 14.51 1.22
C LEU A 56 13.68 15.25 1.49
N GLN A 57 14.74 14.97 0.72
CA GLN A 57 16.09 15.52 0.94
C GLN A 57 16.15 17.04 1.19
N PRO A 58 15.36 17.90 0.50
CA PRO A 58 15.42 19.35 0.72
C PRO A 58 14.92 19.80 2.10
N TYR A 59 14.22 18.96 2.86
CA TYR A 59 13.66 19.29 4.17
C TYR A 59 14.61 18.99 5.34
N PHE A 60 15.72 18.30 5.08
CA PHE A 60 16.68 17.86 6.09
C PHE A 60 18.04 18.54 5.90
N ARG A 61 18.80 18.69 7.00
CA ARG A 61 20.21 19.08 6.91
C ARG A 61 21.04 17.88 6.40
N PRO A 62 22.24 18.13 5.84
CA PRO A 62 23.13 17.03 5.47
C PRO A 62 23.39 16.10 6.66
N GLY A 63 23.06 14.81 6.50
CA GLY A 63 23.22 13.76 7.52
C GLY A 63 21.98 13.47 8.37
N ASP A 64 20.98 14.36 8.39
CA ASP A 64 19.75 14.17 9.16
C ASP A 64 18.76 13.23 8.43
N LEU A 65 18.76 13.20 7.10
CA LEU A 65 18.08 12.15 6.32
C LEU A 65 19.12 11.12 5.86
N GLN A 66 18.90 9.86 6.25
CA GLN A 66 19.72 8.74 5.80
C GLN A 66 18.87 7.73 5.06
N PHE A 67 19.41 7.19 3.97
CA PHE A 67 18.81 6.10 3.22
C PHE A 67 19.75 4.91 3.16
N LEU A 68 19.27 3.77 3.65
CA LEU A 68 20.00 2.52 3.64
C LEU A 68 19.25 1.50 2.80
N GLN A 69 19.96 0.85 1.88
CA GLN A 69 19.43 -0.28 1.13
C GLN A 69 20.16 -1.56 1.53
N SER A 70 19.41 -2.62 1.76
CA SER A 70 19.96 -3.93 2.10
C SER A 70 19.23 -5.03 1.33
N GLU A 71 19.96 -5.71 0.46
CA GLU A 71 19.51 -6.99 -0.08
C GLU A 71 19.48 -8.02 1.04
N PHE A 72 18.45 -8.88 1.05
CA PHE A 72 18.42 -10.07 1.87
C PHE A 72 18.25 -11.34 1.02
N ASP A 73 18.81 -12.43 1.53
CA ASP A 73 18.66 -13.78 0.99
C ASP A 73 18.80 -14.77 2.15
N PHE A 74 17.70 -15.33 2.60
CA PHE A 74 17.61 -16.25 3.73
C PHE A 74 17.48 -17.71 3.28
N ALA A 75 17.83 -18.00 2.02
CA ALA A 75 17.73 -19.33 1.46
C ALA A 75 18.58 -20.37 2.24
N THR A 76 19.72 -19.97 2.81
CA THR A 76 20.59 -20.88 3.56
C THR A 76 21.10 -20.24 4.85
N HIS A 77 21.47 -21.07 5.83
CA HIS A 77 22.03 -20.62 7.11
C HIS A 77 23.25 -19.69 6.93
N ALA A 78 24.15 -20.01 5.99
CA ALA A 78 25.30 -19.17 5.71
C ALA A 78 24.91 -17.76 5.24
N LYS A 79 23.87 -17.64 4.42
CA LYS A 79 23.39 -16.33 3.95
C LYS A 79 22.63 -15.57 5.05
N ILE A 80 21.91 -16.29 5.92
CA ILE A 80 21.28 -15.72 7.12
C ILE A 80 22.34 -15.11 8.06
N ASP A 81 23.45 -15.81 8.29
CA ASP A 81 24.54 -15.30 9.14
C ASP A 81 25.17 -14.03 8.56
N MET A 82 25.32 -13.93 7.24
CA MET A 82 25.82 -12.72 6.57
C MET A 82 24.89 -11.50 6.69
N HIS A 83 23.59 -11.69 6.86
CA HIS A 83 22.63 -10.58 7.04
C HIS A 83 22.79 -9.89 8.40
N ARG A 84 23.21 -10.62 9.43
CA ARG A 84 23.21 -10.14 10.82
C ARG A 84 24.18 -8.98 11.10
N GLU A 85 25.20 -8.78 10.27
CA GLU A 85 26.30 -7.84 10.56
C GLU A 85 26.03 -6.38 10.09
N LYS A 86 24.90 -6.10 9.44
CA LYS A 86 24.76 -4.90 8.59
C LYS A 86 23.90 -3.75 9.12
N ILE A 87 23.28 -3.84 10.30
CA ILE A 87 22.24 -2.87 10.70
C ILE A 87 22.70 -1.96 11.85
N VAL A 88 22.61 -0.63 11.62
CA VAL A 88 22.92 0.42 12.59
C VAL A 88 21.61 1.08 13.06
N PRO A 89 21.42 1.29 14.37
CA PRO A 89 20.17 1.81 14.92
C PRO A 89 19.99 3.33 14.87
N LEU A 90 18.75 3.80 14.63
CA LEU A 90 18.31 5.19 14.75
C LEU A 90 16.88 5.27 15.31
N SER A 91 16.49 6.43 15.87
CA SER A 91 15.27 6.63 16.68
C SER A 91 13.98 6.92 15.89
N HIS A 92 14.07 7.30 14.61
CA HIS A 92 12.90 7.43 13.72
C HIS A 92 13.17 6.66 12.43
N MET A 93 12.41 5.59 12.21
CA MET A 93 12.68 4.66 11.13
C MET A 93 11.43 4.42 10.29
N VAL A 94 11.57 4.63 8.97
CA VAL A 94 10.63 4.12 7.97
C VAL A 94 11.30 2.95 7.27
N ILE A 95 10.70 1.78 7.39
CA ILE A 95 11.21 0.55 6.81
C ILE A 95 10.33 0.18 5.62
N PHE A 96 10.93 0.06 4.45
CA PHE A 96 10.32 -0.53 3.28
C PHE A 96 10.80 -1.97 3.13
N ILE A 97 9.89 -2.90 2.88
CA ILE A 97 10.25 -4.28 2.54
C ILE A 97 9.67 -4.60 1.16
N SER A 98 10.54 -4.87 0.19
CA SER A 98 10.17 -5.28 -1.16
C SER A 98 10.42 -6.76 -1.38
N MET A 99 9.35 -7.51 -1.54
CA MET A 99 9.38 -8.95 -1.77
C MET A 99 8.08 -9.43 -2.41
N HIS A 100 8.09 -10.64 -2.94
CA HIS A 100 6.88 -11.33 -3.34
C HIS A 100 6.33 -12.17 -2.19
N SER A 101 5.04 -12.50 -2.29
CA SER A 101 4.38 -13.48 -1.44
C SER A 101 3.91 -14.64 -2.30
N ASP A 102 3.98 -15.85 -1.78
CA ASP A 102 3.52 -17.06 -2.42
C ASP A 102 2.01 -17.01 -2.67
N GLY A 103 1.59 -17.46 -3.85
CA GLY A 103 0.18 -17.40 -4.26
C GLY A 103 -0.70 -18.45 -3.59
N GLU A 104 -0.12 -19.59 -3.23
CA GLU A 104 -0.85 -20.75 -2.70
C GLU A 104 -1.09 -20.62 -1.19
N CYS A 105 -0.05 -20.23 -0.43
CA CYS A 105 -0.14 -20.14 1.03
C CYS A 105 -0.09 -18.73 1.60
N GLY A 106 0.41 -17.73 0.85
CA GLY A 106 0.57 -16.35 1.32
C GLY A 106 1.90 -16.07 2.04
N ASP A 107 2.76 -17.08 2.16
CA ASP A 107 4.10 -17.00 2.74
C ASP A 107 5.00 -16.00 1.99
N LEU A 108 6.10 -15.59 2.61
CA LEU A 108 6.96 -14.55 2.09
C LEU A 108 8.20 -15.14 1.42
N PHE A 109 8.52 -14.65 0.23
CA PHE A 109 9.76 -15.02 -0.44
C PHE A 109 10.95 -14.44 0.33
N ALA A 110 11.79 -15.34 0.80
CA ALA A 110 12.89 -15.04 1.70
C ALA A 110 14.26 -15.08 1.01
N GLY A 111 14.32 -15.53 -0.25
CA GLY A 111 15.57 -15.64 -1.00
C GLY A 111 15.47 -16.67 -2.12
N GLN A 112 16.63 -17.13 -2.59
CA GLN A 112 16.71 -18.13 -3.65
C GLN A 112 17.85 -19.14 -3.43
N GLU A 113 17.59 -20.41 -3.71
CA GLU A 113 18.56 -21.50 -3.79
C GLU A 113 18.87 -21.87 -5.25
N GLY A 114 19.85 -22.75 -5.46
CA GLY A 114 20.22 -23.22 -6.80
C GLY A 114 21.31 -22.40 -7.48
N LEU A 115 21.56 -22.71 -8.74
CA LEU A 115 22.53 -22.01 -9.58
C LEU A 115 21.97 -20.65 -10.00
N GLU A 116 22.84 -19.66 -10.25
CA GLU A 116 22.40 -18.33 -10.70
C GLU A 116 21.59 -18.35 -12.01
N THR A 117 21.82 -19.37 -12.85
CA THR A 117 21.09 -19.57 -14.11
C THR A 117 19.70 -20.19 -13.91
N GLU A 118 19.46 -20.85 -12.78
CA GLU A 118 18.21 -21.53 -12.44
C GLU A 118 17.88 -21.33 -10.95
N PRO A 119 17.61 -20.07 -10.53
CA PRO A 119 17.29 -19.78 -9.15
C PRO A 119 15.93 -20.38 -8.78
N ARG A 120 15.89 -21.04 -7.63
CA ARG A 120 14.66 -21.56 -7.02
C ARG A 120 14.26 -20.64 -5.86
N PRO A 121 13.13 -19.93 -5.94
CA PRO A 121 12.66 -19.08 -4.85
C PRO A 121 12.32 -19.94 -3.63
N ILE A 122 12.63 -19.42 -2.45
CA ILE A 122 12.28 -20.01 -1.16
C ILE A 122 11.27 -19.11 -0.48
N ALA A 123 10.11 -19.66 -0.13
CA ALA A 123 9.12 -19.02 0.72
C ALA A 123 9.24 -19.53 2.16
N VAL A 124 9.00 -18.67 3.14
CA VAL A 124 8.93 -19.01 4.56
C VAL A 124 7.70 -18.36 5.18
N SER A 125 7.23 -18.89 6.30
CA SER A 125 6.10 -18.30 7.02
C SER A 125 6.37 -16.85 7.41
N VAL A 126 5.32 -16.06 7.63
CA VAL A 126 5.45 -14.62 7.86
C VAL A 126 6.20 -14.36 9.16
N ASP A 127 5.89 -15.10 10.22
CA ASP A 127 6.58 -15.01 11.51
C ASP A 127 8.08 -15.36 11.39
N GLN A 128 8.39 -16.42 10.66
CA GLN A 128 9.77 -16.82 10.40
C GLN A 128 10.52 -15.75 9.60
N PHE A 129 9.89 -15.15 8.58
CA PHE A 129 10.48 -14.09 7.78
C PHE A 129 10.88 -12.89 8.65
N PHE A 130 9.95 -12.39 9.47
CA PHE A 130 10.20 -11.26 10.36
C PHE A 130 11.28 -11.57 11.39
N SER A 131 11.26 -12.78 11.94
CA SER A 131 12.30 -13.27 12.85
C SER A 131 13.68 -13.26 12.18
N LEU A 132 13.80 -13.72 10.94
CA LEU A 132 15.06 -13.73 10.19
C LEU A 132 15.54 -12.32 9.82
N LEU A 133 14.63 -11.47 9.34
CA LEU A 133 14.96 -10.12 8.91
C LEU A 133 15.48 -9.26 10.07
N PHE A 134 14.93 -9.45 11.26
CA PHE A 134 15.19 -8.62 12.44
C PHE A 134 15.94 -9.35 13.57
N GLN A 135 16.59 -10.48 13.29
CA GLN A 135 17.19 -11.39 14.27
C GLN A 135 18.37 -10.84 15.10
N SER A 136 18.71 -9.55 15.01
CA SER A 136 19.98 -8.96 15.47
C SER A 136 19.86 -7.89 16.58
N ARG A 137 18.92 -8.03 17.54
CA ARG A 137 18.61 -7.00 18.57
C ARG A 137 17.95 -5.74 17.99
N MET A 138 17.24 -5.92 16.88
CA MET A 138 16.46 -4.88 16.22
C MET A 138 15.14 -4.58 16.92
N ASP A 139 14.68 -5.48 17.81
CA ASP A 139 13.44 -5.41 18.57
C ASP A 139 13.24 -4.04 19.25
N ARG A 140 14.30 -3.48 19.83
CA ARG A 140 14.25 -2.15 20.49
C ARG A 140 14.15 -0.97 19.53
N PHE A 141 14.52 -1.14 18.26
CA PHE A 141 14.53 -0.08 17.26
C PHE A 141 13.27 -0.10 16.37
N LEU A 142 12.59 -1.24 16.34
CA LEU A 142 11.29 -1.37 15.69
C LEU A 142 10.17 -0.77 16.53
N ASP A 143 10.40 -0.59 17.83
CA ASP A 143 9.48 0.12 18.70
C ASP A 143 9.27 1.56 18.21
N GLY A 144 8.06 1.87 17.75
CA GLY A 144 7.75 3.19 17.17
C GLY A 144 7.96 3.29 15.66
N ALA A 145 8.52 2.26 15.00
CA ALA A 145 8.82 2.31 13.58
C ALA A 145 7.56 2.27 12.70
N THR A 146 7.69 2.80 11.48
CA THR A 146 6.70 2.65 10.42
C THR A 146 7.20 1.66 9.38
N LEU A 147 6.42 0.62 9.13
CA LEU A 147 6.70 -0.39 8.12
C LEU A 147 5.82 -0.18 6.88
N VAL A 148 6.40 -0.34 5.69
CA VAL A 148 5.69 -0.32 4.42
C VAL A 148 6.04 -1.59 3.65
N LEU A 149 5.08 -2.51 3.57
CA LEU A 149 5.21 -3.78 2.87
C LEU A 149 4.88 -3.57 1.39
N LEU A 150 5.92 -3.50 0.56
CA LEU A 150 5.83 -3.45 -0.89
C LEU A 150 5.73 -4.88 -1.44
N THR A 151 4.69 -5.58 -1.01
CA THR A 151 4.47 -7.01 -1.30
C THR A 151 3.18 -7.25 -2.06
N CYS A 152 3.12 -8.41 -2.70
CA CYS A 152 1.88 -8.93 -3.26
C CYS A 152 0.84 -9.16 -2.15
N GLY A 153 -0.43 -9.06 -2.52
CA GLY A 153 -1.56 -9.10 -1.58
C GLY A 153 -1.97 -10.49 -1.12
N TRP A 154 -1.26 -11.55 -1.51
CA TRP A 154 -1.52 -12.89 -0.96
C TRP A 154 -1.25 -12.93 0.55
N LEU A 155 -0.24 -12.19 0.99
CA LEU A 155 0.09 -11.98 2.42
C LEU A 155 -1.13 -11.58 3.27
N VAL A 156 -1.99 -10.71 2.76
CA VAL A 156 -3.15 -10.17 3.52
C VAL A 156 -4.49 -10.79 3.11
N LYS A 157 -4.46 -11.76 2.18
CA LYS A 157 -5.65 -12.46 1.71
C LYS A 157 -5.75 -13.88 2.25
N HIS A 158 -4.60 -14.51 2.50
CA HIS A 158 -4.55 -15.78 3.22
C HIS A 158 -4.65 -15.51 4.72
N GLN A 159 -5.62 -16.16 5.36
CA GLN A 159 -5.93 -15.92 6.76
C GLN A 159 -4.73 -16.23 7.67
N GLY A 160 -4.04 -17.36 7.44
CA GLY A 160 -2.87 -17.75 8.23
C GLY A 160 -1.74 -16.71 8.15
N SER A 161 -1.38 -16.27 6.94
CA SER A 161 -0.35 -15.24 6.74
C SER A 161 -0.76 -13.88 7.32
N PHE A 162 -2.05 -13.53 7.27
CA PHE A 162 -2.57 -12.31 7.88
C PHE A 162 -2.47 -12.35 9.41
N ASP A 163 -2.82 -13.47 10.04
CA ASP A 163 -2.74 -13.67 11.49
C ASP A 163 -1.29 -13.70 11.99
N GLU A 164 -0.38 -14.32 11.22
CA GLU A 164 1.06 -14.29 11.51
C GLU A 164 1.66 -12.90 11.32
N LEU A 165 1.24 -12.14 10.29
CA LEU A 165 1.65 -10.74 10.12
C LEU A 165 1.21 -9.90 11.32
N HIS A 166 -0.06 -10.01 11.71
CA HIS A 166 -0.61 -9.34 12.89
C HIS A 166 0.22 -9.66 14.15
N SER A 167 0.47 -10.94 14.41
CA SER A 167 1.24 -11.41 15.56
C SER A 167 2.68 -10.89 15.53
N SER A 168 3.33 -10.93 14.36
CA SER A 168 4.71 -10.45 14.16
C SER A 168 4.82 -8.95 14.45
N LEU A 169 3.92 -8.14 13.89
CA LEU A 169 3.92 -6.69 14.10
C LEU A 169 3.72 -6.33 15.58
N ARG A 170 2.86 -7.08 16.28
CA ARG A 170 2.64 -6.93 17.72
C ARG A 170 3.90 -7.30 18.52
N CYS A 171 4.51 -8.45 18.23
CA CYS A 171 5.74 -8.88 18.91
C CYS A 171 6.89 -7.89 18.71
N LEU A 172 6.99 -7.29 17.52
CA LEU A 172 8.00 -6.30 17.18
C LEU A 172 7.67 -4.87 17.63
N GLN A 173 6.48 -4.64 18.22
CA GLN A 173 5.99 -3.32 18.66
C GLN A 173 6.01 -2.26 17.54
N VAL A 174 5.78 -2.68 16.30
CA VAL A 174 5.73 -1.78 15.15
C VAL A 174 4.54 -0.83 15.30
N LEU A 175 4.79 0.48 15.24
CA LEU A 175 3.75 1.48 15.48
C LEU A 175 2.71 1.50 14.36
N ASN A 176 3.18 1.46 13.11
CA ASN A 176 2.31 1.42 11.94
C ASN A 176 2.86 0.48 10.89
N CYS A 177 2.00 -0.29 10.23
CA CYS A 177 2.36 -1.07 9.05
C CYS A 177 1.36 -0.84 7.92
N VAL A 178 1.85 -0.44 6.75
CA VAL A 178 1.07 -0.31 5.52
C VAL A 178 1.28 -1.54 4.66
N ALA A 179 0.19 -2.18 4.22
CA ALA A 179 0.20 -3.33 3.31
C ALA A 179 -0.85 -3.16 2.20
N PHE A 180 -0.74 -3.95 1.13
CA PHE A 180 -1.59 -3.83 -0.06
C PHE A 180 -2.24 -5.17 -0.42
N ALA A 181 -3.46 -5.14 -0.98
CA ALA A 181 -4.26 -6.33 -1.24
C ALA A 181 -4.23 -6.85 -2.69
N ALA A 182 -3.44 -6.24 -3.59
CA ALA A 182 -3.40 -6.61 -5.00
C ALA A 182 -2.51 -7.85 -5.21
N HIS A 183 -3.00 -8.89 -5.89
CA HIS A 183 -2.24 -10.14 -6.11
C HIS A 183 -0.90 -9.90 -6.81
N CYS A 184 -0.88 -9.02 -7.81
CA CYS A 184 0.33 -8.57 -8.49
C CYS A 184 0.49 -7.09 -8.17
N PHE A 185 0.88 -6.78 -6.94
CA PHE A 185 1.02 -5.39 -6.51
C PHE A 185 2.11 -4.69 -7.35
N GLN A 186 1.82 -3.45 -7.75
CA GLN A 186 2.69 -2.63 -8.58
C GLN A 186 3.03 -1.41 -7.73
N SER A 187 4.19 -1.44 -7.09
CA SER A 187 4.61 -0.43 -6.11
C SER A 187 4.62 0.98 -6.70
N THR A 188 4.93 1.12 -7.99
CA THR A 188 4.92 2.40 -8.73
C THR A 188 3.56 3.10 -8.74
N LEU A 189 2.44 2.36 -8.66
CA LEU A 189 1.10 2.95 -8.57
C LEU A 189 0.80 3.55 -7.19
N SER A 190 1.60 3.19 -6.17
CA SER A 190 1.48 3.72 -4.81
C SER A 190 2.41 4.92 -4.53
N THR A 191 3.20 5.36 -5.50
CA THR A 191 4.20 6.43 -5.30
C THR A 191 3.59 7.72 -4.79
N SER A 192 2.59 8.27 -5.48
CA SER A 192 1.94 9.52 -5.06
C SER A 192 1.31 9.41 -3.68
N PHE A 193 0.74 8.25 -3.36
CA PHE A 193 0.14 7.97 -2.05
C PHE A 193 1.19 8.00 -0.94
N LEU A 194 2.24 7.19 -1.07
CA LEU A 194 3.26 7.04 -0.05
C LEU A 194 4.09 8.30 0.12
N GLN A 195 4.36 9.02 -0.97
CA GLN A 195 5.01 10.32 -0.91
C GLN A 195 4.18 11.32 -0.09
N ALA A 196 2.87 11.43 -0.35
CA ALA A 196 1.99 12.31 0.43
C ALA A 196 1.86 11.84 1.89
N LEU A 197 1.75 10.53 2.12
CA LEU A 197 1.66 9.95 3.47
C LEU A 197 2.90 10.25 4.31
N ILE A 198 4.08 10.01 3.75
CA ILE A 198 5.35 10.22 4.45
C ILE A 198 5.62 11.70 4.63
N PHE A 199 5.31 12.54 3.63
CA PHE A 199 5.40 13.99 3.77
C PHE A 199 4.55 14.50 4.95
N ASN A 200 3.26 14.17 4.97
CA ASN A 200 2.39 14.63 6.06
C ASN A 200 2.86 14.10 7.42
N THR A 201 3.27 12.83 7.47
CA THR A 201 3.65 12.20 8.74
C THR A 201 4.97 12.72 9.29
N PHE A 202 6.02 12.76 8.47
CA PHE A 202 7.37 13.03 8.91
C PHE A 202 7.83 14.46 8.67
N ILE A 203 7.19 15.19 7.74
CA ILE A 203 7.47 16.61 7.54
C ILE A 203 6.44 17.48 8.22
N GLU A 204 5.13 17.20 8.10
CA GLU A 204 4.09 18.02 8.74
C GLU A 204 3.80 17.64 10.21
N GLY A 205 4.38 16.53 10.69
CA GLY A 205 4.25 16.06 12.07
C GLY A 205 2.88 15.47 12.41
N THR A 206 2.05 15.14 11.42
CA THR A 206 0.76 14.49 11.67
C THR A 206 0.95 13.01 11.96
N THR A 207 0.03 12.40 12.72
CA THR A 207 0.09 10.94 12.91
C THR A 207 -0.22 10.21 11.60
N LEU A 208 0.44 9.06 11.36
CA LEU A 208 0.23 8.29 10.14
C LEU A 208 -1.26 7.96 9.90
N PRO A 209 -2.05 7.47 10.90
CA PRO A 209 -3.48 7.23 10.71
C PRO A 209 -4.26 8.49 10.29
N SER A 210 -3.95 9.65 10.87
CA SER A 210 -4.61 10.91 10.53
C SER A 210 -4.26 11.43 9.13
N SER A 211 -3.10 11.04 8.58
CA SER A 211 -2.64 11.42 7.25
C SER A 211 -3.33 10.62 6.13
N ILE A 212 -3.81 9.40 6.41
CA ILE A 212 -4.36 8.49 5.40
C ILE A 212 -5.48 9.12 4.56
N PRO A 213 -6.53 9.75 5.14
CA PRO A 213 -7.61 10.36 4.35
C PRO A 213 -7.12 11.31 3.26
N PHE A 214 -6.18 12.18 3.61
CA PHE A 214 -5.62 13.18 2.71
C PHE A 214 -4.72 12.54 1.65
N SER A 215 -3.84 11.61 2.06
CA SER A 215 -2.94 10.92 1.14
C SER A 215 -3.71 10.06 0.13
N LEU A 216 -4.83 9.47 0.54
CA LEU A 216 -5.69 8.69 -0.34
C LEU A 216 -6.51 9.56 -1.31
N GLU A 217 -6.86 10.79 -0.95
CA GLU A 217 -7.76 11.64 -1.75
C GLU A 217 -7.32 11.79 -3.21
N ASN A 218 -6.01 11.91 -3.45
CA ASN A 218 -5.43 12.09 -4.78
C ASN A 218 -4.87 10.80 -5.39
N SER A 219 -5.03 9.65 -4.72
CA SER A 219 -4.38 8.39 -5.07
C SER A 219 -5.32 7.45 -5.86
N PHE A 220 -6.00 7.99 -6.87
CA PHE A 220 -7.02 7.25 -7.63
C PHE A 220 -6.44 6.05 -8.41
N GLN A 221 -5.23 6.18 -8.97
CA GLN A 221 -4.57 5.10 -9.70
C GLN A 221 -4.28 3.90 -8.79
N MET A 222 -3.79 4.18 -7.57
CA MET A 222 -3.62 3.18 -6.54
C MET A 222 -4.97 2.53 -6.18
N GLY A 223 -6.02 3.31 -5.99
CA GLY A 223 -7.34 2.79 -5.62
C GLY A 223 -7.97 1.88 -6.68
N GLN A 224 -7.73 2.16 -7.95
CA GLN A 224 -8.14 1.26 -9.04
C GLN A 224 -7.37 -0.07 -9.02
N HIS A 225 -6.15 -0.05 -8.49
CA HIS A 225 -5.26 -1.22 -8.46
C HIS A 225 -5.44 -2.09 -7.21
N THR A 226 -5.49 -1.46 -6.03
CA THR A 226 -5.34 -2.16 -4.76
C THR A 226 -6.16 -1.54 -3.63
N ASP A 227 -6.55 -2.38 -2.68
CA ASP A 227 -6.94 -1.92 -1.36
C ASP A 227 -5.68 -1.79 -0.50
N MET A 228 -5.73 -0.89 0.47
CA MET A 228 -4.62 -0.66 1.40
C MET A 228 -5.06 -1.08 2.80
N LEU A 229 -4.18 -1.72 3.55
CA LEU A 229 -4.37 -2.04 4.96
C LEU A 229 -3.42 -1.18 5.78
N LEU A 230 -3.92 -0.64 6.88
CA LEU A 230 -3.11 0.00 7.91
C LEU A 230 -3.28 -0.78 9.21
N PHE A 231 -2.20 -1.38 9.68
CA PHE A 231 -2.08 -1.83 11.04
C PHE A 231 -1.54 -0.68 11.89
N SER A 232 -2.16 -0.41 13.04
CA SER A 232 -1.74 0.65 13.95
C SER A 232 -1.77 0.17 15.38
N LEU A 233 -0.64 0.32 16.06
CA LEU A 233 -0.48 0.12 17.49
C LEU A 233 -0.67 1.45 18.21
N THR A 234 -1.68 1.55 19.06
CA THR A 234 -1.86 2.67 19.97
C THR A 234 -1.21 2.31 21.29
N LYS A 235 -0.09 2.96 21.61
CA LYS A 235 0.53 2.83 22.93
C LYS A 235 -0.35 3.48 23.98
N ALA A 236 -0.52 2.80 25.10
CA ALA A 236 -1.31 3.31 26.19
C ALA A 236 -0.58 4.49 26.89
N PRO A 237 -1.30 5.53 27.33
CA PRO A 237 -0.69 6.70 27.96
C PRO A 237 -0.06 6.40 29.32
N SER A 238 -0.44 5.29 29.95
CA SER A 238 0.13 4.79 31.20
C SER A 238 0.71 3.38 31.00
N PRO A 239 1.83 3.03 31.66
CA PRO A 239 2.36 1.66 31.67
C PRO A 239 1.40 0.64 32.30
N LEU A 240 0.32 1.09 32.95
CA LEU A 240 -0.75 0.25 33.51
C LEU A 240 -1.96 0.11 32.58
N SER A 241 -1.99 0.83 31.46
CA SER A 241 -3.09 0.74 30.49
C SER A 241 -2.69 -0.16 29.33
N HIS A 242 -3.69 -0.87 28.80
CA HIS A 242 -3.56 -1.76 27.66
C HIS A 242 -3.40 -0.93 26.38
N GLY A 243 -2.44 -1.32 25.53
CA GLY A 243 -2.37 -0.78 24.17
C GLY A 243 -3.53 -1.29 23.33
N ASN A 244 -3.80 -0.70 22.19
CA ASN A 244 -4.77 -1.24 21.22
C ASN A 244 -4.07 -1.50 19.89
N PHE A 245 -4.29 -2.68 19.31
CA PHE A 245 -3.87 -2.97 17.95
C PHE A 245 -5.07 -3.00 17.01
N THR A 246 -5.05 -2.15 15.99
CA THR A 246 -6.14 -2.03 15.03
C THR A 246 -5.66 -2.32 13.61
N CYS A 247 -6.52 -2.92 12.79
CA CYS A 247 -6.29 -3.05 11.35
C CYS A 247 -7.43 -2.41 10.58
N ASN A 248 -7.15 -1.31 9.88
CA ASN A 248 -8.11 -0.62 9.03
C ASN A 248 -7.83 -0.92 7.56
N LYS A 249 -8.85 -1.39 6.84
CA LYS A 249 -8.80 -1.61 5.40
C LYS A 249 -9.45 -0.46 4.65
N PHE A 250 -8.67 0.15 3.77
CA PHE A 250 -9.02 1.26 2.92
C PHE A 250 -9.34 0.75 1.52
N ILE A 251 -10.55 1.06 1.07
CA ILE A 251 -11.16 0.46 -0.11
C ILE A 251 -11.60 1.58 -1.03
N TRP A 252 -11.03 1.56 -2.22
CA TRP A 252 -11.47 2.44 -3.28
C TRP A 252 -12.82 1.97 -3.82
N TRP A 253 -13.73 2.92 -4.00
CA TRP A 253 -14.99 2.70 -4.67
C TRP A 253 -15.13 3.67 -5.84
N SER A 254 -15.82 3.21 -6.86
CA SER A 254 -16.17 3.99 -8.05
C SER A 254 -17.51 3.51 -8.56
N LYS A 255 -18.41 4.44 -8.87
CA LYS A 255 -19.72 4.10 -9.45
C LYS A 255 -19.60 3.38 -10.79
N GLN A 256 -18.51 3.60 -11.53
CA GLN A 256 -18.32 3.06 -12.88
C GLN A 256 -17.46 1.80 -12.88
N THR A 257 -16.33 1.82 -12.18
CA THR A 257 -15.28 0.80 -12.36
C THR A 257 -15.15 -0.19 -11.21
N ARG A 258 -15.63 0.19 -10.02
CA ARG A 258 -15.46 -0.59 -8.79
C ARG A 258 -16.57 -0.30 -7.77
N PRO A 259 -17.83 -0.66 -8.06
CA PRO A 259 -18.92 -0.47 -7.11
C PRO A 259 -18.69 -1.32 -5.86
N TYR A 260 -18.44 -0.66 -4.72
CA TYR A 260 -18.38 -1.27 -3.38
C TYR A 260 -17.62 -2.61 -3.28
N ARG A 261 -16.35 -2.62 -3.71
CA ARG A 261 -15.36 -3.73 -3.68
C ARG A 261 -15.29 -4.63 -4.90
N THR A 262 -16.32 -4.72 -5.73
CA THR A 262 -16.25 -5.63 -6.89
C THR A 262 -15.57 -4.91 -8.06
N SER A 263 -14.33 -5.30 -8.34
CA SER A 263 -13.58 -4.77 -9.49
C SER A 263 -14.18 -5.32 -10.78
N LEU A 264 -14.52 -4.43 -11.70
CA LEU A 264 -14.76 -4.84 -13.08
C LEU A 264 -13.42 -5.25 -13.71
N PRO A 265 -13.38 -6.28 -14.58
CA PRO A 265 -12.16 -6.62 -15.31
C PRO A 265 -11.65 -5.42 -16.10
N LEU A 266 -10.33 -5.28 -16.32
CA LEU A 266 -9.81 -4.15 -17.11
C LEU A 266 -10.33 -4.14 -18.56
N SER A 267 -10.53 -5.32 -19.13
CA SER A 267 -11.04 -5.53 -20.48
C SER A 267 -12.32 -6.35 -20.47
N CYS A 268 -13.19 -6.10 -21.46
CA CYS A 268 -14.33 -6.97 -21.68
C CYS A 268 -13.85 -8.41 -21.97
N PRO A 269 -14.37 -9.42 -21.28
CA PRO A 269 -13.99 -10.81 -21.53
C PRO A 269 -14.41 -11.29 -22.92
N VAL A 270 -15.38 -10.61 -23.55
CA VAL A 270 -15.90 -10.95 -24.88
C VAL A 270 -15.05 -10.29 -25.98
N CYS A 271 -15.07 -8.95 -26.09
CA CYS A 271 -14.39 -8.25 -27.18
C CYS A 271 -12.97 -7.78 -26.86
N ARG A 272 -12.50 -7.99 -25.62
CA ARG A 272 -11.18 -7.52 -25.12
C ARG A 272 -10.98 -6.00 -25.15
N ALA A 273 -12.00 -5.21 -25.44
CA ALA A 273 -11.91 -3.75 -25.36
C ALA A 273 -11.60 -3.33 -23.92
N LEU A 274 -10.58 -2.48 -23.78
CA LEU A 274 -10.11 -1.96 -22.50
C LEU A 274 -11.06 -0.85 -22.02
N TRP A 275 -11.37 -0.85 -20.72
CA TRP A 275 -12.17 0.18 -20.06
C TRP A 275 -13.54 0.45 -20.73
N CYS A 276 -14.11 -0.52 -21.44
CA CYS A 276 -15.36 -0.33 -22.18
C CYS A 276 -16.62 -0.50 -21.31
N TRP A 277 -16.59 -0.32 -19.99
CA TRP A 277 -17.77 -0.66 -19.17
C TRP A 277 -18.76 0.50 -19.07
N ASP A 278 -20.01 0.22 -19.43
CA ASP A 278 -21.11 1.18 -19.34
C ASP A 278 -21.65 1.27 -17.90
N TRP A 279 -22.73 2.02 -17.71
CA TRP A 279 -23.43 2.13 -16.44
C TRP A 279 -23.92 0.77 -15.93
N LEU A 280 -23.74 0.57 -14.62
CA LEU A 280 -24.29 -0.57 -13.89
C LEU A 280 -25.83 -0.56 -13.95
N VAL A 281 -26.41 -1.60 -14.51
CA VAL A 281 -27.87 -1.82 -14.57
C VAL A 281 -28.28 -2.79 -13.47
N TRP A 282 -29.38 -2.50 -12.79
CA TRP A 282 -29.98 -3.42 -11.82
C TRP A 282 -31.05 -4.24 -12.52
N SER A 283 -31.00 -5.56 -12.36
CA SER A 283 -32.07 -6.46 -12.75
C SER A 283 -32.55 -7.25 -11.53
N GLY A 284 -33.74 -6.93 -11.01
CA GLY A 284 -34.44 -7.72 -9.97
C GLY A 284 -35.18 -6.91 -8.89
N SER A 285 -35.79 -7.62 -7.94
CA SER A 285 -36.46 -7.08 -6.74
C SER A 285 -35.45 -6.60 -5.70
N VAL A 286 -35.86 -5.64 -4.85
CA VAL A 286 -35.04 -5.16 -3.72
C VAL A 286 -34.66 -6.34 -2.82
N GLY A 287 -33.36 -6.60 -2.67
CA GLY A 287 -32.82 -7.70 -1.86
C GLY A 287 -32.46 -8.97 -2.63
N GLU A 288 -32.94 -9.15 -3.87
CA GLU A 288 -32.71 -10.38 -4.67
C GLU A 288 -32.17 -10.11 -6.08
N GLY A 289 -32.09 -8.85 -6.50
CA GLY A 289 -31.59 -8.52 -7.83
C GLY A 289 -30.08 -8.72 -8.01
N LEU A 290 -29.70 -8.84 -9.27
CA LEU A 290 -28.32 -8.89 -9.72
C LEU A 290 -27.99 -7.58 -10.43
N TRP A 291 -26.83 -7.04 -10.09
CA TRP A 291 -26.23 -5.97 -10.87
C TRP A 291 -25.51 -6.56 -12.06
N SER A 292 -25.62 -5.87 -13.18
CA SER A 292 -25.00 -6.23 -14.43
C SER A 292 -24.32 -5.02 -15.07
N VAL A 293 -23.33 -5.27 -15.92
CA VAL A 293 -22.61 -4.24 -16.67
C VAL A 293 -22.54 -4.63 -18.14
N ALA A 294 -22.76 -3.65 -19.02
CA ALA A 294 -22.62 -3.82 -20.46
C ALA A 294 -21.25 -3.33 -20.92
N CYS A 295 -20.74 -3.84 -22.05
CA CYS A 295 -19.59 -3.23 -22.72
C CYS A 295 -20.08 -2.18 -23.72
N GLU A 296 -19.60 -0.95 -23.59
CA GLU A 296 -19.79 0.21 -24.46
C GLU A 296 -19.20 0.03 -25.87
N ASN A 297 -18.37 -1.00 -26.10
CA ASN A 297 -17.82 -1.24 -27.44
C ASN A 297 -18.95 -1.68 -28.40
N PRO A 298 -19.31 -0.86 -29.41
CA PRO A 298 -20.41 -1.18 -30.33
C PRO A 298 -20.12 -2.38 -31.24
N GLN A 299 -18.85 -2.81 -31.32
CA GLN A 299 -18.41 -4.00 -32.06
C GLN A 299 -18.32 -5.24 -31.17
N CYS A 300 -18.60 -5.12 -29.88
CA CYS A 300 -18.68 -6.27 -29.00
C CYS A 300 -19.92 -7.08 -29.40
N SER A 301 -19.73 -8.35 -29.82
CA SER A 301 -20.76 -9.28 -30.31
C SER A 301 -21.78 -9.71 -29.26
N LEU A 302 -22.25 -8.77 -28.45
CA LEU A 302 -23.26 -8.92 -27.42
C LEU A 302 -24.68 -8.70 -27.98
N ASP A 303 -24.93 -9.03 -29.24
CA ASP A 303 -26.26 -8.93 -29.84
C ASP A 303 -26.40 -9.70 -31.17
N GLY A 304 -26.54 -11.02 -31.08
CA GLY A 304 -27.45 -11.74 -31.99
C GLY A 304 -28.91 -11.72 -31.50
N LYS A 305 -29.13 -11.51 -30.19
CA LYS A 305 -30.45 -11.53 -29.50
C LYS A 305 -30.60 -10.48 -28.38
N GLY A 306 -29.77 -9.44 -28.38
CA GLY A 306 -30.07 -8.18 -27.70
C GLY A 306 -29.82 -8.05 -26.18
N VAL A 307 -29.55 -9.09 -25.39
CA VAL A 307 -29.03 -8.89 -24.02
C VAL A 307 -28.26 -10.12 -23.53
N GLN A 308 -26.94 -10.02 -23.42
CA GLN A 308 -26.18 -10.78 -22.43
C GLN A 308 -25.23 -9.84 -21.73
N PHE A 309 -25.61 -9.47 -20.51
CA PHE A 309 -24.67 -8.87 -19.59
C PHE A 309 -23.55 -9.88 -19.33
N ALA A 310 -22.29 -9.43 -19.27
CA ALA A 310 -21.30 -10.23 -18.59
C ALA A 310 -21.82 -10.41 -17.15
N GLN A 311 -22.09 -11.65 -16.73
CA GLN A 311 -22.28 -11.94 -15.32
C GLN A 311 -20.94 -11.67 -14.64
N CYS A 312 -20.67 -10.39 -14.38
CA CYS A 312 -19.77 -10.04 -13.31
C CYS A 312 -20.39 -10.67 -12.06
N SER A 313 -19.56 -11.40 -11.31
CA SER A 313 -19.88 -11.86 -9.96
C SER A 313 -20.76 -10.84 -9.25
N ALA A 314 -21.84 -11.30 -8.59
CA ALA A 314 -22.87 -10.47 -7.97
C ALA A 314 -22.30 -9.14 -7.46
N LEU A 315 -22.42 -8.07 -8.24
CA LEU A 315 -21.87 -6.78 -7.83
C LEU A 315 -22.75 -6.33 -6.68
N SER A 316 -22.19 -5.92 -5.55
CA SER A 316 -22.98 -5.39 -4.45
C SER A 316 -23.06 -3.87 -4.60
N ARG A 317 -24.26 -3.29 -4.47
CA ARG A 317 -24.41 -1.86 -4.15
C ARG A 317 -24.57 -1.60 -2.66
N VAL A 318 -24.57 -2.65 -1.86
CA VAL A 318 -24.62 -2.52 -0.41
C VAL A 318 -23.22 -2.10 0.02
N GLN A 319 -23.15 -0.88 0.56
CA GLN A 319 -21.98 -0.42 1.26
C GLN A 319 -21.57 -1.50 2.27
N PRO A 320 -20.30 -1.95 2.30
CA PRO A 320 -19.87 -2.99 3.23
C PRO A 320 -20.27 -2.63 4.65
N GLU A 321 -20.81 -3.59 5.39
CA GLU A 321 -21.20 -3.38 6.78
C GLU A 321 -20.01 -2.87 7.59
N GLY A 322 -20.26 -1.94 8.52
CA GLY A 322 -19.22 -1.29 9.31
C GLY A 322 -18.32 -0.31 8.54
N SER A 323 -18.53 -0.09 7.24
CA SER A 323 -17.68 0.85 6.49
C SER A 323 -18.08 2.31 6.69
N CYS A 324 -17.10 3.20 6.66
CA CYS A 324 -17.29 4.65 6.65
C CYS A 324 -16.62 5.28 5.43
N PHE A 325 -17.21 6.34 4.88
CA PHE A 325 -16.59 7.09 3.79
C PHE A 325 -15.54 8.03 4.34
N ILE A 326 -14.37 8.03 3.74
CA ILE A 326 -13.24 8.86 4.18
C ILE A 326 -13.22 10.18 3.42
N THR A 327 -13.58 10.15 2.14
CA THR A 327 -13.70 11.35 1.31
C THR A 327 -15.13 11.91 1.38
N ALA A 328 -15.25 13.25 1.44
CA ALA A 328 -16.56 13.91 1.57
C ALA A 328 -17.49 13.57 0.39
N LYS A 329 -18.70 13.08 0.71
CA LYS A 329 -19.69 12.57 -0.27
C LYS A 329 -20.27 13.59 -1.23
N LYS A 330 -20.05 14.90 -1.07
CA LYS A 330 -20.77 15.91 -1.88
C LYS A 330 -20.31 15.83 -3.35
N LYS A 331 -21.02 14.99 -4.11
CA LYS A 331 -21.04 14.82 -5.59
C LYS A 331 -19.91 14.00 -6.25
N ARG A 332 -19.01 13.34 -5.52
CA ARG A 332 -17.94 12.57 -6.18
C ARG A 332 -18.42 11.21 -6.72
N PRO A 333 -18.02 10.81 -7.95
CA PRO A 333 -18.35 9.50 -8.52
C PRO A 333 -17.47 8.36 -7.99
N SER A 334 -16.43 8.68 -7.22
CA SER A 334 -15.47 7.75 -6.64
C SER A 334 -14.86 8.31 -5.35
N GLY A 335 -14.19 7.44 -4.59
CA GLY A 335 -13.52 7.82 -3.35
C GLY A 335 -13.03 6.61 -2.55
N TRP A 336 -12.71 6.84 -1.28
CA TRP A 336 -12.25 5.80 -0.37
C TRP A 336 -13.24 5.57 0.77
N MET A 337 -13.36 4.31 1.18
CA MET A 337 -14.04 3.87 2.40
C MET A 337 -13.03 3.19 3.32
N ALA A 338 -13.24 3.26 4.62
CA ALA A 338 -12.52 2.46 5.62
C ALA A 338 -13.45 1.37 6.18
N VAL A 339 -12.89 0.22 6.51
CA VAL A 339 -13.50 -0.84 7.31
C VAL A 339 -12.48 -1.32 8.33
N THR A 340 -12.85 -1.36 9.60
CA THR A 340 -12.01 -1.96 10.64
C THR A 340 -12.14 -3.48 10.56
N LEU A 341 -11.01 -4.17 10.38
CA LEU A 341 -10.93 -5.63 10.29
C LEU A 341 -10.57 -6.25 11.64
N LEU A 342 -9.75 -5.57 12.43
CA LEU A 342 -9.30 -5.98 13.76
C LEU A 342 -9.32 -4.77 14.69
N ASP A 343 -9.76 -4.98 15.93
CA ASP A 343 -9.75 -4.03 17.04
C ASP A 343 -9.55 -4.84 18.33
N GLU A 344 -8.31 -4.96 18.78
CA GLU A 344 -7.90 -5.83 19.88
C GLU A 344 -7.21 -5.05 21.00
N GLU A 345 -7.78 -5.14 22.20
CA GLU A 345 -7.17 -4.59 23.41
C GLU A 345 -6.01 -5.50 23.87
N ILE A 346 -4.82 -4.93 24.04
CA ILE A 346 -3.59 -5.64 24.39
C ILE A 346 -3.50 -5.76 25.92
N MET A 347 -3.96 -6.90 26.45
CA MET A 347 -3.85 -7.24 27.87
C MET A 347 -2.41 -7.28 28.38
#